data_AF-A0A8H7TLC6-F1
#
_entry.id   AF-A0A8H7TLC6-F1
#
_cell.length_a   1.000
_cell.length_b   1.000
_cell.length_c   1.000
_cell.angle_alpha   90.00
_cell.angle_beta   90.00
_cell.angle_gamma   90.00
#
_symmetry.space_group_name_H-M   'P 1'
#
loop_
_entity.id
_entity.type
_entity.pdbx_description
1 polymer ?
#
loop_
_entity_poly.entity_id
_entity_poly.type
_entity_poly.pdbx_seq_one_letter_code
_entity_poly.pdbx_strand_id
1 'polypeptide(L)'
;MKISDIINLLGPPPPPQQANSSEEEFNEITRVYHEMYAGSLSAFFETGWYYFVENGQMTFPRDSGLIEGMAAFLKVLQTVKANDHVQMSYSGVLETRVVWQLACTASWAAADHTSNSTRTSLPPDGDAVEAKNRLKVVEALLCGDYLASNPLTPPSQDRDTVRMRQFDFWYQLGEFVRIRELPNAPPAVKARDDVLNKMRHLLDGRENRDVLYSIAVVRELAPQFDPNYASSVPQHLDEADPKNRLAVASKFILDESQVTGGPQTSYGASVILPRELLSTPE
;
A
#
# COMPACT_ATOMS: atom_id res chain seq x y z
N MET A 1 -13.30 -3.62 -9.06
CA MET A 1 -12.14 -4.33 -9.64
C MET A 1 -11.22 -4.65 -8.47
N LYS A 2 -10.74 -5.88 -8.29
CA LYS A 2 -9.83 -6.21 -7.16
C LYS A 2 -8.39 -5.90 -7.54
N ILE A 3 -7.51 -5.66 -6.58
CA ILE A 3 -6.07 -5.43 -6.86
C ILE A 3 -5.45 -6.60 -7.63
N SER A 4 -5.85 -7.84 -7.32
CA SER A 4 -5.39 -9.00 -8.07
C SER A 4 -5.72 -8.93 -9.56
N ASP A 5 -6.86 -8.34 -9.92
CA ASP A 5 -7.25 -8.13 -11.33
C ASP A 5 -6.31 -7.13 -11.99
N ILE A 6 -5.96 -6.05 -11.28
CA ILE A 6 -5.04 -5.02 -11.79
C ILE A 6 -3.62 -5.58 -11.95
N ILE A 7 -3.13 -6.36 -10.98
CA ILE A 7 -1.82 -7.02 -11.08
C ILE A 7 -1.79 -8.02 -12.24
N ASN A 8 -2.93 -8.64 -12.58
CA ASN A 8 -3.01 -9.53 -13.75
C ASN A 8 -2.88 -8.79 -15.09
N LEU A 9 -3.18 -7.49 -15.14
CA LEU A 9 -2.98 -6.67 -16.34
C LEU A 9 -1.49 -6.37 -16.58
N LEU A 10 -0.69 -6.30 -15.51
CA LEU A 10 0.75 -6.02 -15.60
C LEU A 10 1.56 -7.15 -16.28
N GLY A 11 1.07 -8.39 -16.25
CA GLY A 11 1.73 -9.51 -16.89
C GLY A 11 1.33 -10.87 -16.31
N PRO A 12 1.77 -11.97 -16.96
CA PRO A 12 1.36 -13.32 -16.58
C PRO A 12 1.88 -13.72 -15.19
N PRO A 13 1.18 -14.64 -14.49
CA PRO A 13 1.69 -15.25 -13.26
C PRO A 13 2.89 -16.16 -13.56
N PRO A 14 3.69 -16.53 -12.53
CA PRO A 14 4.77 -17.48 -12.71
C PRO A 14 4.25 -18.84 -13.17
N PRO A 15 5.02 -19.59 -13.97
CA PRO A 15 4.65 -20.95 -14.35
C PRO A 15 4.54 -21.84 -13.10
N PRO A 16 3.59 -22.79 -13.05
CA PRO A 16 3.40 -23.66 -11.90
C PRO A 16 4.69 -24.43 -11.57
N GLN A 17 5.10 -24.40 -10.30
CA GLN A 17 6.20 -25.21 -9.80
C GLN A 17 5.68 -26.50 -9.15
N GLN A 18 6.51 -27.54 -9.11
CA GLN A 18 6.16 -28.78 -8.41
C GLN A 18 6.23 -28.54 -6.90
N ALA A 19 5.19 -28.95 -6.17
CA ALA A 19 4.88 -28.63 -4.77
C ALA A 19 5.84 -29.18 -3.70
N ASN A 20 7.10 -29.45 -4.03
CA ASN A 20 8.08 -29.99 -3.10
C ASN A 20 9.19 -28.96 -2.85
N SER A 21 8.84 -27.85 -2.20
CA SER A 21 9.86 -26.95 -1.67
C SER A 21 10.69 -27.69 -0.62
N SER A 22 12.01 -27.71 -0.81
CA SER A 22 12.93 -28.29 0.18
C SER A 22 12.97 -27.42 1.43
N GLU A 23 13.41 -28.00 2.56
CA GLU A 23 13.64 -27.23 3.79
C GLU A 23 14.68 -26.12 3.58
N GLU A 24 15.66 -26.36 2.71
CA GLU A 24 16.67 -25.37 2.30
C GLU A 24 16.04 -24.18 1.57
N GLU A 25 15.13 -24.44 0.62
CA GLU A 25 14.40 -23.38 -0.10
C GLU A 25 13.51 -22.57 0.84
N PHE A 26 12.83 -23.23 1.79
CA PHE A 26 12.02 -22.54 2.80
C PHE A 26 12.88 -21.63 3.70
N ASN A 27 14.07 -22.08 4.09
CA ASN A 27 15.01 -21.29 4.88
C ASN A 27 15.54 -20.07 4.09
N GLU A 28 15.81 -20.24 2.79
CA GLU A 28 16.20 -19.13 1.91
C GLU A 28 15.07 -18.10 1.76
N ILE A 29 13.84 -18.55 1.50
CA ILE A 29 12.65 -17.69 1.41
C ILE A 29 12.47 -16.90 2.70
N THR A 30 12.56 -17.58 3.85
CA THR A 30 12.45 -16.94 5.17
C THR A 30 13.51 -15.85 5.32
N ARG A 31 14.77 -16.16 5.01
CA ARG A 31 15.86 -15.19 5.09
C ARG A 31 15.63 -13.97 4.20
N VAL A 32 15.32 -14.19 2.91
CA VAL A 32 15.09 -13.10 1.95
C VAL A 32 13.89 -12.25 2.35
N TYR A 33 12.81 -12.86 2.83
CA TYR A 33 11.64 -12.14 3.32
C TYR A 33 12.01 -11.13 4.42
N HIS A 34 12.75 -11.58 5.43
CA HIS A 34 13.14 -10.74 6.56
C HIS A 34 14.17 -9.68 6.19
N GLU A 35 15.10 -10.00 5.29
CA GLU A 35 16.13 -9.07 4.82
C GLU A 35 15.56 -7.97 3.92
N MET A 36 14.58 -8.28 3.07
CA MET A 36 14.16 -7.40 1.97
C MET A 36 12.74 -6.84 2.11
N TYR A 37 11.79 -7.59 2.68
CA TYR A 37 10.36 -7.27 2.58
C TYR A 37 9.70 -6.95 3.92
N ALA A 38 10.05 -7.65 5.01
CA ALA A 38 9.40 -7.48 6.32
C ALA A 38 9.47 -6.04 6.82
N GLY A 39 10.65 -5.43 6.74
CA GLY A 39 10.87 -4.03 7.14
C GLY A 39 10.07 -3.05 6.31
N SER A 40 10.05 -3.20 4.99
CA SER A 40 9.30 -2.31 4.09
C SER A 40 7.78 -2.45 4.24
N LEU A 41 7.26 -3.67 4.38
CA LEU A 41 5.84 -3.89 4.66
C LEU A 41 5.43 -3.31 6.02
N SER A 42 6.26 -3.53 7.04
CA SER A 42 6.07 -2.95 8.37
C SER A 42 6.07 -1.43 8.34
N ALA A 43 7.01 -0.81 7.62
CA ALA A 43 7.08 0.64 7.45
C ALA A 43 5.87 1.18 6.66
N PHE A 44 5.50 0.54 5.55
CA PHE A 44 4.41 0.99 4.69
C PHE A 44 3.06 0.98 5.43
N PHE A 45 2.74 -0.12 6.13
CA PHE A 45 1.52 -0.26 6.91
C PHE A 45 1.64 0.28 8.35
N GLU A 46 2.81 0.77 8.74
CA GLU A 46 3.20 1.18 10.10
C GLU A 46 2.82 0.15 11.20
N THR A 47 3.12 -1.13 11.00
CA THR A 47 2.76 -2.20 11.95
C THR A 47 3.80 -3.31 11.99
N GLY A 48 4.16 -3.75 13.20
CA GLY A 48 5.06 -4.89 13.43
C GLY A 48 4.53 -6.25 12.99
N TRP A 49 3.28 -6.34 12.49
CA TRP A 49 2.62 -7.60 12.09
C TRP A 49 3.45 -8.43 11.09
N TYR A 50 4.15 -7.76 10.17
CA TYR A 50 4.91 -8.40 9.09
C TYR A 50 6.28 -8.94 9.53
N TYR A 51 6.68 -8.83 10.79
CA TYR A 51 7.95 -9.40 11.24
C TYR A 51 7.91 -10.90 11.55
N PHE A 52 6.78 -11.61 11.33
CA PHE A 52 6.59 -13.05 11.56
C PHE A 52 7.65 -13.76 12.42
N VAL A 53 7.35 -13.89 13.71
CA VAL A 53 8.21 -14.56 14.69
C VAL A 53 7.42 -15.65 15.40
N GLU A 54 8.00 -16.86 15.49
CA GLU A 54 7.45 -17.97 16.26
C GLU A 54 8.51 -18.46 17.25
N ASN A 55 8.17 -18.52 18.55
CA ASN A 55 9.10 -18.91 19.62
C ASN A 55 10.43 -18.14 19.61
N GLY A 56 10.41 -16.86 19.21
CA GLY A 56 11.59 -16.01 19.12
C GLY A 56 12.46 -16.24 17.89
N GLN A 57 12.03 -17.10 16.96
CA GLN A 57 12.72 -17.35 15.69
C GLN A 57 11.95 -16.72 14.53
N MET A 58 12.70 -16.12 13.61
CA MET A 58 12.14 -15.60 12.35
C MET A 58 11.52 -16.75 11.57
N THR A 59 10.27 -16.57 11.15
CA THR A 59 9.52 -17.57 10.38
C THR A 59 8.92 -16.94 9.13
N PHE A 60 8.35 -17.79 8.28
CA PHE A 60 7.60 -17.40 7.09
C PHE A 60 6.27 -18.14 7.06
N PRO A 61 5.17 -17.53 6.58
CA PRO A 61 3.88 -18.20 6.57
C PRO A 61 3.91 -19.47 5.71
N ARG A 62 3.37 -20.57 6.25
CA ARG A 62 3.34 -21.89 5.57
C ARG A 62 2.22 -22.03 4.53
N ASP A 63 1.88 -20.94 3.86
CA ASP A 63 0.92 -20.95 2.76
C ASP A 63 1.61 -21.42 1.47
N SER A 64 1.08 -22.47 0.83
CA SER A 64 1.73 -23.08 -0.34
C SER A 64 1.80 -22.12 -1.52
N GLY A 65 0.77 -21.30 -1.75
CA GLY A 65 0.74 -20.36 -2.85
C GLY A 65 1.76 -19.23 -2.68
N LEU A 66 1.93 -18.75 -1.46
CA LEU A 66 2.94 -17.73 -1.14
C LEU A 66 4.37 -18.27 -1.22
N ILE A 67 4.61 -19.49 -0.72
CA ILE A 67 5.91 -20.17 -0.85
C ILE A 67 6.26 -20.39 -2.32
N GLU A 68 5.34 -20.94 -3.12
CA GLU A 68 5.54 -21.16 -4.55
C GLU A 68 5.78 -19.83 -5.29
N GLY A 69 5.05 -18.77 -4.95
CA GLY A 69 5.24 -17.44 -5.52
C GLY A 69 6.63 -16.86 -5.24
N MET A 70 7.10 -16.95 -3.99
CA MET A 70 8.44 -16.53 -3.58
C MET A 70 9.52 -17.36 -4.27
N ALA A 71 9.40 -18.69 -4.27
CA ALA A 71 10.35 -19.59 -4.93
C ALA A 71 10.48 -19.28 -6.43
N ALA A 72 9.36 -19.08 -7.11
CA ALA A 72 9.34 -18.75 -8.53
C ALA A 72 10.02 -17.40 -8.81
N PHE A 73 9.73 -16.40 -7.98
CA PHE A 73 10.34 -15.08 -8.08
C PHE A 73 11.87 -15.15 -7.89
N LEU A 74 12.35 -15.82 -6.84
CA LEU A 74 13.79 -15.98 -6.57
C LEU A 74 14.49 -16.70 -7.73
N LYS A 75 13.88 -17.75 -8.26
CA LYS A 75 14.41 -18.48 -9.41
C LYS A 75 14.51 -17.61 -10.66
N VAL A 76 13.51 -16.76 -10.92
CA VAL A 76 13.57 -15.81 -12.04
C VAL A 76 14.72 -14.82 -11.82
N LEU A 77 14.83 -14.21 -10.63
CA LEU A 77 15.90 -13.28 -10.29
C LEU A 77 17.31 -13.85 -10.52
N GLN A 78 17.54 -15.12 -10.17
CA GLN A 78 18.83 -15.80 -10.40
C GLN A 78 19.22 -15.89 -11.88
N THR A 79 18.24 -15.84 -12.80
CA THR A 79 18.47 -15.96 -14.25
C THR A 79 18.47 -14.63 -14.99
N VAL A 80 18.03 -13.54 -14.35
CA VAL A 80 17.97 -12.21 -14.96
C VAL A 80 19.39 -11.73 -15.30
N LYS A 81 19.63 -11.43 -16.57
CA LYS A 81 20.89 -10.83 -17.02
C LYS A 81 20.78 -9.32 -17.02
N ALA A 82 21.88 -8.65 -16.65
CA ALA A 82 21.99 -7.21 -16.84
C ALA A 82 21.78 -6.87 -18.34
N ASN A 83 20.89 -5.91 -18.61
CA ASN A 83 20.41 -5.46 -19.93
C ASN A 83 19.30 -6.31 -20.61
N ASP A 84 18.77 -7.34 -19.95
CA ASP A 84 17.54 -7.99 -20.43
C ASP A 84 16.30 -7.26 -19.89
N HIS A 85 15.90 -6.19 -20.59
CA HIS A 85 14.77 -5.36 -20.18
C HIS A 85 13.44 -6.12 -20.09
N VAL A 86 13.28 -7.18 -20.88
CA VAL A 86 12.06 -8.01 -20.87
C VAL A 86 12.01 -8.82 -19.58
N GLN A 87 13.12 -9.49 -19.23
CA GLN A 87 13.20 -10.24 -17.98
C GLN A 87 13.16 -9.34 -16.75
N MET A 88 13.78 -8.17 -16.80
CA MET A 88 13.69 -7.16 -15.74
C MET A 88 12.25 -6.70 -15.50
N SER A 89 11.53 -6.34 -16.57
CA SER A 89 10.12 -5.97 -16.48
C SER A 89 9.27 -7.11 -15.91
N TYR A 90 9.46 -8.33 -16.41
CA TYR A 90 8.75 -9.51 -15.90
C TYR A 90 9.05 -9.78 -14.41
N SER A 91 10.31 -9.66 -13.98
CA SER A 91 10.66 -9.80 -12.56
C SER A 91 9.97 -8.76 -11.67
N GLY A 92 9.78 -7.52 -12.14
CA GLY A 92 9.03 -6.50 -11.41
C GLY A 92 7.54 -6.83 -11.27
N VAL A 93 6.93 -7.46 -12.28
CA VAL A 93 5.55 -7.96 -12.20
C VAL A 93 5.42 -9.07 -11.17
N LEU A 94 6.37 -10.01 -11.15
CA LEU A 94 6.39 -11.09 -10.16
C LEU A 94 6.59 -10.54 -8.74
N GLU A 95 7.52 -9.60 -8.56
CA GLU A 95 7.72 -8.94 -7.27
C GLU A 95 6.45 -8.23 -6.80
N THR A 96 5.80 -7.46 -7.67
CA THR A 96 4.53 -6.77 -7.34
C THR A 96 3.47 -7.75 -6.84
N ARG A 97 3.35 -8.91 -7.51
CA ARG A 97 2.41 -9.97 -7.13
C ARG A 97 2.74 -10.56 -5.76
N VAL A 98 4.02 -10.88 -5.53
CA VAL A 98 4.52 -11.41 -4.26
C VAL A 98 4.31 -10.41 -3.13
N VAL A 99 4.68 -9.15 -3.31
CA VAL A 99 4.51 -8.08 -2.31
C VAL A 99 3.03 -7.92 -1.94
N TRP A 100 2.12 -7.96 -2.91
CA TRP A 100 0.69 -7.89 -2.63
C TRP A 100 0.17 -9.12 -1.87
N GLN A 101 0.63 -10.32 -2.22
CA GLN A 101 0.30 -11.55 -1.47
C GLN A 101 0.84 -11.50 -0.03
N LEU A 102 2.06 -11.00 0.17
CA LEU A 102 2.64 -10.77 1.48
C LEU A 102 1.83 -9.77 2.30
N ALA A 103 1.39 -8.65 1.72
CA ALA A 103 0.50 -7.71 2.39
C ALA A 103 -0.81 -8.40 2.82
N CYS A 104 -1.36 -9.24 1.94
CA CYS A 104 -2.61 -9.96 2.16
C CYS A 104 -2.58 -10.98 3.32
N THR A 105 -1.40 -11.36 3.82
CA THR A 105 -1.25 -12.21 5.01
C THR A 105 -1.94 -11.60 6.26
N ALA A 106 -2.05 -10.27 6.34
CA ALA A 106 -2.81 -9.60 7.40
C ALA A 106 -4.30 -9.99 7.40
N SER A 107 -4.86 -10.39 6.25
CA SER A 107 -6.24 -10.87 6.18
C SER A 107 -6.46 -12.24 6.81
N TRP A 108 -5.41 -13.04 6.96
CA TRP A 108 -5.47 -14.38 7.56
C TRP A 108 -5.60 -14.36 9.08
N ALA A 109 -5.32 -13.21 9.70
CA ALA A 109 -5.60 -12.99 11.10
C ALA A 109 -7.06 -13.35 11.42
N ALA A 110 -7.24 -14.20 12.43
CA ALA A 110 -8.55 -14.61 12.90
C ALA A 110 -9.39 -13.36 13.22
N ALA A 111 -10.65 -13.38 12.79
CA ALA A 111 -11.58 -12.32 13.14
C ALA A 111 -11.91 -12.44 14.63
N ASP A 112 -11.21 -11.70 15.48
CA ASP A 112 -11.80 -11.39 16.77
C ASP A 112 -13.05 -10.54 16.50
N HIS A 113 -14.20 -10.99 16.97
CA HIS A 113 -15.50 -10.32 16.79
C HIS A 113 -15.58 -8.94 17.49
N THR A 114 -14.47 -8.41 18.00
CA THR A 114 -14.41 -7.08 18.57
C THR A 114 -14.18 -6.06 17.47
N SER A 115 -15.17 -5.19 17.25
CA SER A 115 -15.01 -4.06 16.35
C SER A 115 -13.95 -3.10 16.93
N ASN A 116 -12.92 -2.74 16.15
CA ASN A 116 -11.95 -1.73 16.58
C ASN A 116 -12.59 -0.36 16.88
N SER A 117 -13.79 -0.11 16.34
CA SER A 117 -14.56 1.11 16.59
C SER A 117 -15.00 1.29 18.05
N THR A 118 -15.02 0.23 18.86
CA THR A 118 -15.41 0.29 20.28
C THR A 118 -14.21 0.26 21.23
N ARG A 119 -12.97 0.26 20.72
CA ARG A 119 -11.76 0.28 21.56
C ARG A 119 -11.62 1.66 22.21
N THR A 120 -11.30 1.65 23.51
CA THR A 120 -11.06 2.88 24.31
C THR A 120 -9.57 3.25 24.40
N SER A 121 -8.69 2.45 23.80
CA SER A 121 -7.24 2.63 23.81
C SER A 121 -6.62 2.16 22.50
N LEU A 122 -5.47 2.73 22.14
CA LEU A 122 -4.74 2.31 20.94
C LEU A 122 -4.19 0.87 21.10
N PRO A 123 -4.36 -0.01 20.11
CA PRO A 123 -3.88 -1.38 20.17
C PRO A 123 -2.36 -1.46 20.11
N PRO A 124 -1.75 -2.52 20.69
CA PRO A 124 -0.30 -2.72 20.67
C PRO A 124 0.25 -2.80 19.25
N ASP A 125 1.57 -2.59 19.12
CA ASP A 125 2.24 -2.82 17.84
C ASP A 125 2.07 -4.29 17.41
N GLY A 126 1.87 -4.50 16.11
CA GLY A 126 1.58 -5.82 15.55
C GLY A 126 0.19 -6.37 15.84
N ASP A 127 -0.78 -5.55 16.30
CA ASP A 127 -2.17 -5.99 16.44
C ASP A 127 -2.74 -6.46 15.09
N ALA A 128 -3.11 -7.74 15.06
CA ALA A 128 -3.53 -8.44 13.85
C ALA A 128 -4.78 -7.81 13.20
N VAL A 129 -5.73 -7.39 14.04
CA VAL A 129 -7.00 -6.78 13.59
C VAL A 129 -6.75 -5.41 12.99
N GLU A 130 -5.93 -4.58 13.62
CA GLU A 130 -5.54 -3.27 13.08
C GLU A 130 -4.75 -3.41 11.77
N ALA A 131 -3.79 -4.34 11.68
CA ALA A 131 -3.05 -4.60 10.44
C ALA A 131 -3.99 -4.99 9.27
N LYS A 132 -4.93 -5.90 9.54
CA LYS A 132 -5.98 -6.29 8.59
C LYS A 132 -6.85 -5.11 8.15
N ASN A 133 -7.23 -4.24 9.08
CA ASN A 133 -8.08 -3.08 8.78
C ASN A 133 -7.33 -2.03 7.95
N ARG A 134 -6.02 -1.83 8.20
CA ARG A 134 -5.18 -0.97 7.37
C ARG A 134 -5.04 -1.50 5.95
N LEU A 135 -4.82 -2.80 5.79
CA LEU A 135 -4.85 -3.46 4.47
C LEU A 135 -6.18 -3.20 3.74
N LYS A 136 -7.31 -3.36 4.43
CA LYS A 136 -8.64 -3.10 3.85
C LYS A 136 -8.82 -1.65 3.39
N VAL A 137 -8.30 -0.68 4.15
CA VAL A 137 -8.32 0.74 3.77
C VAL A 137 -7.45 1.00 2.54
N VAL A 138 -6.23 0.44 2.49
CA VAL A 138 -5.35 0.54 1.33
C VAL A 138 -5.97 -0.11 0.09
N GLU A 139 -6.56 -1.29 0.22
CA GLU A 139 -7.24 -1.96 -0.89
C GLU A 139 -8.40 -1.11 -1.44
N ALA A 140 -9.26 -0.57 -0.56
CA ALA A 140 -10.35 0.31 -0.97
C ALA A 140 -9.84 1.60 -1.62
N LEU A 141 -8.74 2.17 -1.11
CA LEU A 141 -8.11 3.35 -1.68
C LEU A 141 -7.67 3.10 -3.13
N LEU A 142 -6.90 2.03 -3.35
CA LEU A 142 -6.31 1.66 -4.64
C LEU A 142 -7.34 1.21 -5.68
N CYS A 143 -8.42 0.54 -5.27
CA CYS A 143 -9.46 0.08 -6.18
C CYS A 143 -10.46 1.17 -6.58
N GLY A 144 -10.41 2.35 -5.95
CA GLY A 144 -11.46 3.36 -6.08
C GLY A 144 -12.76 2.99 -5.36
N ASP A 145 -12.74 1.97 -4.49
CA ASP A 145 -13.89 1.46 -3.75
C ASP A 145 -14.16 2.27 -2.47
N TYR A 146 -15.36 2.13 -1.92
CA TYR A 146 -15.78 2.81 -0.69
C TYR A 146 -16.09 1.82 0.43
N LEU A 147 -15.73 2.19 1.66
CA LEU A 147 -16.06 1.42 2.86
C LEU A 147 -17.43 1.82 3.42
N ALA A 148 -18.20 0.84 3.91
CA ALA A 148 -19.47 1.10 4.58
C ALA A 148 -19.29 1.80 5.94
N SER A 149 -18.20 1.49 6.63
CA SER A 149 -17.79 2.10 7.91
C SER A 149 -16.27 2.12 8.00
N ASN A 150 -15.71 3.02 8.80
CA ASN A 150 -14.28 3.05 9.06
C ASN A 150 -13.91 1.91 10.01
N PRO A 151 -13.09 0.93 9.59
CA PRO A 151 -12.78 -0.23 10.39
C PRO A 151 -11.63 0.02 11.38
N LEU A 152 -10.94 1.15 11.29
CA LEU A 152 -9.73 1.44 12.07
C LEU A 152 -10.07 1.89 13.49
N THR A 153 -9.10 1.71 14.39
CA THR A 153 -9.23 2.18 15.77
C THR A 153 -9.32 3.71 15.80
N PRO A 154 -10.35 4.32 16.43
CA PRO A 154 -10.44 5.76 16.58
C PRO A 154 -9.24 6.34 17.35
N PRO A 155 -8.78 7.57 17.01
CA PRO A 155 -7.70 8.22 17.73
C PRO A 155 -8.07 8.36 19.21
N SER A 156 -7.16 7.93 20.07
CA SER A 156 -7.32 7.94 21.53
C SER A 156 -6.07 8.57 22.14
N GLN A 157 -6.18 9.13 23.35
CA GLN A 157 -5.01 9.69 24.02
C GLN A 157 -3.98 8.59 24.30
N ASP A 158 -2.73 8.87 23.94
CA ASP A 158 -1.57 8.03 24.21
C ASP A 158 -0.45 8.94 24.73
N ARG A 159 0.45 8.39 25.56
CA ARG A 159 1.63 9.11 26.04
C ARG A 159 2.62 9.37 24.90
N ASP A 160 2.64 8.47 23.93
CA ASP A 160 3.43 8.61 22.72
C ASP A 160 2.67 9.41 21.66
N THR A 161 3.09 10.67 21.49
CA THR A 161 2.51 11.57 20.49
C THR A 161 2.72 11.10 19.05
N VAL A 162 3.81 10.39 18.76
CA VAL A 162 4.09 9.85 17.42
C VAL A 162 3.09 8.75 17.09
N ARG A 163 2.87 7.84 18.04
CA ARG A 163 1.86 6.78 17.94
C ARG A 163 0.45 7.35 17.82
N MET A 164 0.11 8.36 18.60
CA MET A 164 -1.20 9.02 18.49
C MET A 164 -1.43 9.60 17.07
N ARG A 165 -0.44 10.30 16.51
CA ARG A 165 -0.53 10.89 15.16
C ARG A 165 -0.56 9.84 14.06
N GLN A 166 0.16 8.73 14.24
CA GLN A 166 0.07 7.56 13.37
C GLN A 166 -1.37 7.04 13.28
N PHE A 167 -2.01 6.78 14.42
CA PHE A 167 -3.40 6.31 14.43
C PHE A 167 -4.38 7.34 13.86
N ASP A 168 -4.15 8.63 14.11
CA ASP A 168 -4.95 9.70 13.51
C ASP A 168 -4.83 9.70 11.99
N PHE A 169 -3.62 9.60 11.43
CA PHE A 169 -3.41 9.52 9.98
C PHE A 169 -4.21 8.36 9.36
N TRP A 170 -4.03 7.15 9.88
CA TRP A 170 -4.73 5.97 9.39
C TRP A 170 -6.25 6.13 9.51
N TYR A 171 -6.74 6.62 10.65
CA TYR A 171 -8.16 6.83 10.85
C TYR A 171 -8.75 7.86 9.87
N GLN A 172 -8.05 8.98 9.61
CA GLN A 172 -8.47 9.96 8.60
C GLN A 172 -8.49 9.34 7.19
N LEU A 173 -7.50 8.53 6.83
CA LEU A 173 -7.51 7.80 5.56
C LEU A 173 -8.71 6.84 5.46
N GLY A 174 -9.04 6.16 6.56
CA GLY A 174 -10.25 5.33 6.67
C GLY A 174 -11.55 6.14 6.51
N GLU A 175 -11.63 7.35 7.06
CA GLU A 175 -12.76 8.26 6.85
C GLU A 175 -12.85 8.72 5.40
N PHE A 176 -11.73 9.06 4.76
CA PHE A 176 -11.69 9.47 3.35
C PHE A 176 -12.33 8.40 2.45
N VAL A 177 -11.92 7.14 2.58
CA VAL A 177 -12.48 6.04 1.78
C VAL A 177 -13.90 5.64 2.18
N ARG A 178 -14.40 6.08 3.35
CA ARG A 178 -15.78 5.82 3.81
C ARG A 178 -16.78 6.83 3.25
N ILE A 179 -16.39 8.09 3.04
CA ILE A 179 -17.29 9.17 2.62
C ILE A 179 -17.77 8.89 1.17
N ARG A 180 -18.95 8.27 1.07
CA ARG A 180 -19.55 7.78 -0.19
C ARG A 180 -20.77 8.58 -0.64
N GLU A 181 -21.54 9.15 0.29
CA GLU A 181 -22.91 9.58 -0.01
C GLU A 181 -22.93 10.84 -0.89
N LEU A 182 -23.35 10.65 -2.15
CA LEU A 182 -23.45 11.68 -3.18
C LEU A 182 -22.10 12.40 -3.39
N PRO A 183 -21.14 11.84 -4.14
CA PRO A 183 -19.79 12.39 -4.30
C PRO A 183 -19.77 13.83 -4.87
N ASN A 184 -20.87 14.31 -5.44
CA ASN A 184 -20.98 15.69 -5.94
C ASN A 184 -21.83 16.58 -5.04
N ALA A 185 -22.39 16.05 -3.94
CA ALA A 185 -23.12 16.85 -2.97
C ALA A 185 -22.11 17.72 -2.19
N PRO A 186 -22.38 19.03 -2.05
CA PRO A 186 -21.48 19.94 -1.36
C PRO A 186 -21.00 19.48 0.03
N PRO A 187 -21.83 18.83 0.88
CA PRO A 187 -21.38 18.33 2.17
C PRO A 187 -20.33 17.21 2.07
N ALA A 188 -20.43 16.33 1.07
CA ALA A 188 -19.51 15.21 0.89
C ALA A 188 -18.17 15.65 0.30
N VAL A 189 -18.19 16.63 -0.60
CA VAL A 189 -16.97 17.30 -1.11
C VAL A 189 -16.23 17.97 0.05
N LYS A 190 -16.92 18.83 0.82
CA LYS A 190 -16.33 19.51 1.97
C LYS A 190 -15.76 18.54 3.01
N ALA A 191 -16.48 17.46 3.32
CA ALA A 191 -16.01 16.47 4.29
C ALA A 191 -14.70 15.79 3.83
N ARG A 192 -14.56 15.50 2.53
CA ARG A 192 -13.32 14.92 1.98
C ARG A 192 -12.17 15.93 1.98
N ASP A 193 -12.43 17.18 1.61
CA ASP A 193 -11.43 18.26 1.70
C ASP A 193 -10.93 18.44 3.14
N ASP A 194 -11.85 18.47 4.12
CA ASP A 194 -11.51 18.58 5.54
C ASP A 194 -10.63 17.40 6.01
N VAL A 195 -10.92 16.19 5.54
CA VAL A 195 -10.12 14.99 5.84
C VAL A 195 -8.74 15.06 5.18
N LEU A 196 -8.65 15.43 3.90
CA LEU A 196 -7.36 15.58 3.20
C LEU A 196 -6.49 16.65 3.87
N ASN A 197 -7.07 17.76 4.31
CA ASN A 197 -6.35 18.81 5.04
C ASN A 197 -5.80 18.28 6.37
N LYS A 198 -6.57 17.49 7.13
CA LYS A 198 -6.08 16.83 8.35
C LYS A 198 -4.93 15.87 8.04
N MET A 199 -5.08 15.01 7.03
CA MET A 199 -4.04 14.07 6.61
C MET A 199 -2.74 14.78 6.23
N ARG A 200 -2.82 15.90 5.51
CA ARG A 200 -1.65 16.71 5.13
C ARG A 200 -0.84 17.18 6.34
N HIS A 201 -1.52 17.52 7.44
CA HIS A 201 -0.87 17.88 8.70
C HIS A 201 -0.33 16.68 9.48
N LEU A 202 -0.62 15.45 9.07
CA LEU A 202 -0.23 14.19 9.74
C LEU A 202 0.80 13.37 8.94
N LEU A 203 1.38 13.93 7.87
CA LEU A 203 2.39 13.21 7.08
C LEU A 203 3.68 12.98 7.87
N ASP A 204 4.07 13.91 8.75
CA ASP A 204 5.21 13.77 9.67
C ASP A 204 6.55 13.41 8.97
N GLY A 205 6.69 13.72 7.68
CA GLY A 205 7.86 13.35 6.88
C GLY A 205 8.00 11.83 6.66
N ARG A 206 6.90 11.08 6.74
CA ARG A 206 6.85 9.63 6.55
C ARG A 206 6.47 9.32 5.10
N GLU A 207 7.41 8.75 4.36
CA GLU A 207 7.27 8.44 2.92
C GLU A 207 6.00 7.64 2.60
N ASN A 208 5.67 6.63 3.41
CA ASN A 208 4.46 5.83 3.20
C ASN A 208 3.17 6.66 3.31
N ARG A 209 3.16 7.65 4.20
CA ARG A 209 2.02 8.56 4.37
C ARG A 209 1.93 9.53 3.20
N ASP A 210 3.06 10.03 2.69
CA ASP A 210 3.12 10.87 1.48
C ASP A 210 2.55 10.13 0.26
N VAL A 211 2.89 8.83 0.09
CA VAL A 211 2.32 7.97 -0.96
C VAL A 211 0.81 7.82 -0.81
N LEU A 212 0.32 7.40 0.36
CA LEU A 212 -1.12 7.18 0.60
C LEU A 212 -1.93 8.48 0.46
N TYR A 213 -1.40 9.60 0.96
CA TYR A 213 -2.02 10.92 0.80
C TYR A 213 -2.08 11.35 -0.66
N SER A 214 -0.99 11.16 -1.42
CA SER A 214 -0.95 11.51 -2.85
C SER A 214 -1.98 10.72 -3.65
N ILE A 215 -2.14 9.42 -3.37
CA ILE A 215 -3.18 8.60 -4.00
C ILE A 215 -4.58 9.14 -3.67
N ALA A 216 -4.82 9.51 -2.41
CA ALA A 216 -6.10 10.10 -2.00
C ALA A 216 -6.39 11.44 -2.71
N VAL A 217 -5.38 12.31 -2.86
CA VAL A 217 -5.50 13.57 -3.61
C VAL A 217 -5.82 13.32 -5.07
N VAL A 218 -5.11 12.41 -5.74
CA VAL A 218 -5.37 12.06 -7.14
C VAL A 218 -6.79 11.53 -7.29
N ARG A 219 -7.21 10.62 -6.40
CA ARG A 219 -8.56 10.04 -6.43
C ARG A 219 -9.66 11.10 -6.27
N GLU A 220 -9.43 12.11 -5.43
CA GLU A 220 -10.42 13.18 -5.20
C GLU A 220 -10.49 14.18 -6.37
N LEU A 221 -9.34 14.56 -6.91
CA LEU A 221 -9.24 15.71 -7.82
C LEU A 221 -9.23 15.32 -9.29
N ALA A 222 -8.64 14.17 -9.67
CA ALA A 222 -8.51 13.78 -11.07
C ALA A 222 -9.84 13.78 -11.85
N PRO A 223 -10.98 13.31 -11.30
CA PRO A 223 -12.26 13.35 -12.02
C PRO A 223 -12.78 14.75 -12.39
N GLN A 224 -12.20 15.81 -11.80
CA GLN A 224 -12.64 17.19 -12.01
C GLN A 224 -11.89 17.88 -13.17
N PHE A 225 -10.86 17.24 -13.72
CA PHE A 225 -9.99 17.83 -14.74
C PHE A 225 -9.86 16.93 -15.97
N ASP A 226 -9.65 17.55 -17.14
CA ASP A 226 -9.35 16.82 -18.36
C ASP A 226 -8.02 16.04 -18.25
N PRO A 227 -7.85 14.90 -18.95
CA PRO A 227 -6.59 14.14 -18.95
C PRO A 227 -5.35 14.96 -19.33
N ASN A 228 -5.52 16.04 -20.10
CA ASN A 228 -4.45 16.94 -20.52
C ASN A 228 -4.21 18.11 -19.54
N TYR A 229 -4.75 18.08 -18.31
CA TYR A 229 -4.63 19.17 -17.35
C TYR A 229 -3.19 19.59 -17.06
N ALA A 230 -2.25 18.64 -17.13
CA ALA A 230 -0.83 18.84 -16.85
C ALA A 230 -0.15 19.83 -17.82
N SER A 231 -0.64 19.99 -19.05
CA SER A 231 -0.06 20.93 -20.04
C SER A 231 -0.29 22.40 -19.70
N SER A 232 -1.16 22.68 -18.73
CA SER A 232 -1.63 24.03 -18.38
C SER A 232 -1.46 24.34 -16.89
N VAL A 233 -0.55 23.64 -16.22
CA VAL A 233 -0.17 23.92 -14.82
C VAL A 233 0.90 25.03 -14.82
N PRO A 234 0.65 26.18 -14.15
CA PRO A 234 1.63 27.26 -14.06
C PRO A 234 2.92 26.83 -13.34
N GLN A 235 4.05 27.48 -13.64
CA GLN A 235 5.34 27.22 -12.96
C GLN A 235 5.33 27.61 -11.48
N HIS A 236 4.44 28.52 -11.07
CA HIS A 236 4.24 28.88 -9.66
C HIS A 236 3.07 28.08 -9.09
N LEU A 237 3.39 27.14 -8.22
CA LEU A 237 2.44 26.25 -7.57
C LEU A 237 1.89 26.93 -6.32
N ASP A 238 0.68 27.49 -6.42
CA ASP A 238 -0.14 27.78 -5.24
C ASP A 238 -0.77 26.47 -4.77
N GLU A 239 -0.44 25.99 -3.57
CA GLU A 239 -1.01 24.78 -2.98
C GLU A 239 -2.51 24.91 -2.68
N ALA A 240 -3.07 26.14 -2.65
CA ALA A 240 -4.52 26.33 -2.54
C ALA A 240 -5.27 25.95 -3.82
N ASP A 241 -4.60 25.92 -4.97
CA ASP A 241 -5.19 25.55 -6.26
C ASP A 241 -5.30 24.00 -6.37
N PRO A 242 -6.51 23.43 -6.49
CA PRO A 242 -6.71 21.99 -6.64
C PRO A 242 -5.95 21.40 -7.83
N LYS A 243 -5.77 22.16 -8.91
CA LYS A 243 -5.04 21.71 -10.09
C LYS A 243 -3.55 21.53 -9.80
N ASN A 244 -2.95 22.45 -9.04
CA ASN A 244 -1.55 22.35 -8.62
C ASN A 244 -1.35 21.18 -7.64
N ARG A 245 -2.28 20.99 -6.69
CA ARG A 245 -2.25 19.85 -5.77
C ARG A 245 -2.30 18.51 -6.52
N LEU A 246 -3.21 18.39 -7.51
CA LEU A 246 -3.31 17.21 -8.36
C LEU A 246 -2.01 16.97 -9.14
N ALA A 247 -1.42 18.01 -9.72
CA ALA A 247 -0.18 17.91 -10.49
C ALA A 247 1.00 17.43 -9.62
N VAL A 248 1.14 17.99 -8.41
CA VAL A 248 2.17 17.60 -7.44
C VAL A 248 1.99 16.14 -7.00
N ALA A 249 0.77 15.75 -6.61
CA ALA A 249 0.49 14.38 -6.17
C ALA A 249 0.70 13.35 -7.31
N SER A 250 0.27 13.68 -8.52
CA SER A 250 0.45 12.80 -9.69
C SER A 250 1.91 12.66 -10.07
N LYS A 251 2.67 13.77 -10.04
CA LYS A 251 4.12 13.74 -10.29
C LYS A 251 4.84 12.93 -9.22
N PHE A 252 4.53 13.12 -7.95
CA PHE A 252 5.11 12.35 -6.85
C PHE A 252 4.90 10.85 -7.06
N ILE A 253 3.67 10.41 -7.34
CA ILE A 253 3.37 9.00 -7.63
C ILE A 253 4.17 8.48 -8.83
N LEU A 254 4.27 9.27 -9.90
CA LEU A 254 5.02 8.88 -11.08
C LEU A 254 6.51 8.73 -10.75
N ASP A 255 7.11 9.71 -10.08
CA ASP A 255 8.52 9.70 -9.70
C ASP A 255 8.83 8.49 -8.80
N GLU A 256 7.99 8.21 -7.80
CA GLU A 256 8.11 7.03 -6.93
C GLU A 256 7.98 5.71 -7.70
N SER A 257 7.15 5.66 -8.75
CA SER A 257 7.01 4.46 -9.59
C SER A 257 8.24 4.18 -10.48
N GLN A 258 9.07 5.19 -10.75
CA GLN A 258 10.27 5.05 -11.59
C GLN A 258 11.51 4.63 -10.80
N VAL A 259 11.47 4.65 -9.46
CA VAL A 259 12.55 4.14 -8.61
C VAL A 259 12.49 2.61 -8.58
N THR A 260 12.92 1.98 -9.67
CA THR A 260 13.16 0.53 -9.71
C THR A 260 14.46 0.19 -8.99
N GLY A 261 14.40 -0.76 -8.06
CA GLY A 261 15.46 -1.19 -7.15
C GLY A 261 16.87 -1.23 -7.73
N GLY A 262 17.75 -0.39 -7.19
CA GLY A 262 19.21 -0.52 -7.26
C GLY A 262 19.79 -0.59 -5.83
N PRO A 263 20.93 -1.26 -5.62
CA PRO A 263 21.44 -1.61 -4.29
C PRO A 263 22.12 -0.43 -3.54
N GLN A 264 21.59 0.80 -3.61
CA GLN A 264 22.18 1.95 -2.91
C GLN A 264 21.24 2.89 -2.16
N THR A 265 19.95 2.58 -2.05
CA THR A 265 19.08 3.29 -1.10
C THR A 265 18.32 2.28 -0.28
N SER A 266 18.73 2.14 0.98
CA SER A 266 17.91 1.60 2.06
C SER A 266 16.50 2.18 1.96
N TYR A 267 15.47 1.34 2.16
CA TYR A 267 14.03 1.63 2.02
C TYR A 267 13.47 1.40 0.60
N GLY A 268 13.50 0.14 0.16
CA GLY A 268 12.73 -0.32 -1.00
C GLY A 268 11.27 -0.52 -0.62
N ALA A 269 10.45 0.52 -0.79
CA ALA A 269 9.01 0.35 -1.01
C ALA A 269 8.80 0.36 -2.52
N SER A 270 8.84 -0.81 -3.17
CA SER A 270 8.35 -0.95 -4.54
C SER A 270 6.88 -0.55 -4.54
N VAL A 271 6.58 0.68 -4.99
CA VAL A 271 5.24 1.24 -4.95
C VAL A 271 4.35 0.44 -5.88
N ILE A 272 3.37 -0.24 -5.28
CA ILE A 272 2.27 -0.97 -5.93
C ILE A 272 1.32 0.05 -6.55
N LEU A 273 1.71 0.72 -7.63
CA LEU A 273 0.80 1.54 -8.42
C LEU A 273 0.93 1.22 -9.91
N PRO A 274 0.03 0.38 -10.46
CA PRO A 274 -0.09 0.20 -11.89
C PRO A 274 -0.38 1.54 -12.58
N ARG A 275 0.40 1.83 -13.62
CA ARG A 275 0.25 2.99 -14.54
C ARG A 275 -1.17 3.13 -15.12
N GLU A 276 -1.91 2.03 -15.15
CA GLU A 276 -3.29 1.90 -15.64
C GLU A 276 -4.34 2.55 -14.71
N LEU A 277 -4.06 2.70 -13.41
CA LEU A 277 -4.97 3.43 -12.50
C LEU A 277 -5.02 4.94 -12.75
N LEU A 278 -4.02 5.48 -13.47
CA LEU A 278 -3.96 6.87 -13.92
C LEU A 278 -4.47 7.04 -15.36
N SER A 279 -4.86 5.95 -16.01
CA SER A 279 -5.40 5.95 -17.37
C SER A 279 -6.91 5.83 -17.28
N THR A 280 -7.64 6.92 -17.52
CA THR A 280 -9.11 6.86 -17.64
C THR A 280 -9.51 5.90 -18.77
N PRO A 281 -10.55 5.08 -18.62
CA PRO A 281 -11.05 4.27 -19.72
C PRO A 281 -11.55 5.19 -20.85
N GLU A 282 -11.25 4.79 -22.09
CA GLU A 282 -11.82 5.37 -23.32
C GLU A 282 -13.36 5.23 -23.38
#